data_AF-A0A6V8DXC0-F1
#
_entry.id   AF-A0A6V8DXC0-F1
#
_cell.length_a   1.000
_cell.length_b   1.000
_cell.length_c   1.000
_cell.angle_alpha   90.00
_cell.angle_beta   90.00
_cell.angle_gamma   90.00
#
_symmetry.space_group_name_H-M   'P 1'
#
loop_
_entity.id
_entity.type
_entity.pdbx_description
1 polymer ?
#
loop_
_entity_poly.entity_id
_entity_poly.type
_entity_poly.pdbx_seq_one_letter_code
_entity_poly.pdbx_strand_id
1 'polypeptide(L)'
;MFGSEPMTVQDVRVEVTPLQTEGMRDVLGDVVQRQLIADHGIDVGKVRSIRGYLIRSKYTASEIEPRVQDIFSDPIIEFGATNTSILEDKNFFPDAPSLTVTVGFKPGVTDNPGAAANDGFKVLFPEGDSSISTYVSYAFLQLPSDVDHVWLASTLFNGLIQTSIRTTKEELESGQASYLAYPERPTIERQAPSIINLELGDEELIQLSNDGLLALNLNEMQTIRNHYRNENTREIRTSVGISPDAPTDVELECLAQTWSEHCKHKIFASKIHHVDTETNEDTVIDSIFKTHIMKPTHDMAKEVDWLLSVFHDNSGVIAWNDDWSICMKAETHNSPSALDPYGGAMTGIVGVNRDILGTGLGARPIANTDVFCFGPPDWGGDLPSTLFHPSRVLRGVHAGVRVGGNESGIPTINGSIVFDERYIGKPLVYCGTV
;
A
#
# COMPACT_ATOMS: atom_id res chain seq x y z
N MET A 1 -31.84 11.52 34.80
CA MET A 1 -30.59 12.26 35.10
C MET A 1 -29.51 11.21 35.32
N PHE A 2 -28.90 10.72 34.25
CA PHE A 2 -27.67 9.93 34.30
C PHE A 2 -26.71 10.69 33.39
N GLY A 3 -26.06 11.70 33.97
CA GLY A 3 -24.89 12.28 33.32
C GLY A 3 -23.81 11.23 33.41
N SER A 4 -23.55 10.54 32.30
CA SER A 4 -22.26 9.86 32.12
C SER A 4 -21.21 10.97 32.15
N GLU A 5 -20.40 11.02 33.20
CA GLU A 5 -19.14 11.76 33.16
C GLU A 5 -18.39 11.33 31.89
N PRO A 6 -17.79 12.25 31.13
CA PRO A 6 -16.98 11.87 29.99
C PRO A 6 -15.88 10.92 30.50
N MET A 7 -15.94 9.65 30.10
CA MET A 7 -14.94 8.66 30.50
C MET A 7 -13.57 9.17 30.02
N THR A 8 -12.65 9.35 30.95
CA THR A 8 -11.30 9.84 30.68
C THR A 8 -10.59 8.85 29.76
N VAL A 9 -10.35 9.26 28.52
CA VAL A 9 -9.55 8.49 27.57
C VAL A 9 -8.07 8.76 27.87
N GLN A 10 -7.27 7.70 27.90
CA GLN A 10 -5.83 7.75 28.18
C GLN A 10 -5.07 6.86 27.19
N ASP A 11 -3.79 7.18 27.02
CA ASP A 11 -2.88 6.41 26.19
C ASP A 11 -2.01 5.51 27.07
N VAL A 12 -2.12 4.20 26.84
CA VAL A 12 -1.31 3.17 27.50
C VAL A 12 -0.37 2.57 26.46
N ARG A 13 0.91 2.47 26.81
CA ARG A 13 1.93 1.83 25.99
C ARG A 13 2.12 0.39 26.44
N VAL A 14 2.06 -0.56 25.51
CA VAL A 14 2.55 -1.93 25.70
C VAL A 14 3.74 -2.12 24.77
N GLU A 15 4.87 -2.58 25.31
CA GLU A 15 6.04 -2.95 24.54
C GLU A 15 6.28 -4.45 24.65
N VAL A 16 6.75 -5.07 23.57
CA VAL A 16 6.98 -6.51 23.46
C VAL A 16 8.32 -6.76 22.79
N THR A 17 9.17 -7.61 23.39
CA THR A 17 10.47 -7.97 22.83
C THR A 17 10.69 -9.49 22.90
N PRO A 18 11.46 -10.09 21.97
CA PRO A 18 11.84 -11.49 22.09
C PRO A 18 12.67 -11.77 23.36
N LEU A 19 12.38 -12.90 24.01
CA LEU A 19 13.14 -13.41 25.16
C LEU A 19 14.62 -13.66 24.81
N GLN A 20 15.49 -13.60 25.81
CA GLN A 20 16.94 -13.82 25.68
C GLN A 20 17.39 -15.19 26.20
N THR A 21 16.60 -16.23 25.94
CA THR A 21 16.98 -17.60 26.30
C THR A 21 17.83 -18.25 25.20
N GLU A 22 18.56 -19.31 25.57
CA GLU A 22 19.45 -20.02 24.63
C GLU A 22 18.67 -20.51 23.40
N GLY A 23 19.19 -20.20 22.20
CA GLY A 23 18.57 -20.56 20.92
C GLY A 23 17.46 -19.62 20.43
N MET A 24 16.99 -18.67 21.25
CA MET A 24 16.02 -17.67 20.80
C MET A 24 16.66 -16.66 19.86
N ARG A 25 15.92 -16.31 18.80
CA ARG A 25 16.36 -15.36 17.78
C ARG A 25 15.39 -14.19 17.69
N ASP A 26 15.97 -13.01 17.55
CA ASP A 26 15.23 -11.81 17.20
C ASP A 26 15.17 -11.71 15.67
N VAL A 27 14.16 -12.35 15.07
CA VAL A 27 14.07 -12.47 13.61
C VAL A 27 13.99 -11.09 12.93
N LEU A 28 13.30 -10.13 13.55
CA LEU A 28 13.20 -8.76 13.01
C LEU A 28 14.56 -8.05 13.05
N GLY A 29 15.27 -8.13 14.18
CA GLY A 29 16.63 -7.60 14.30
C GLY A 29 17.59 -8.25 13.30
N ASP A 30 17.56 -9.58 13.17
CA ASP A 30 18.38 -10.35 12.24
C ASP A 30 18.14 -9.95 10.77
N VAL A 31 16.87 -9.69 10.41
CA VAL A 31 16.50 -9.25 9.06
C VAL A 31 17.10 -7.87 8.77
N VAL A 32 16.98 -6.93 9.70
CA VAL A 32 17.57 -5.58 9.55
C VAL A 32 19.09 -5.66 9.40
N GLN A 33 19.76 -6.43 10.25
CA GLN A 33 21.22 -6.61 10.15
C GLN A 33 21.62 -7.16 8.78
N ARG A 34 20.98 -8.26 8.33
CA ARG A 34 21.28 -8.88 7.04
C ARG A 34 20.99 -7.95 5.87
N GLN A 35 19.93 -7.16 5.96
CA GLN A 35 19.56 -6.23 4.91
C GLN A 35 20.62 -5.13 4.75
N LEU A 36 21.08 -4.53 5.84
CA LEU A 36 22.09 -3.48 5.80
C LEU A 36 23.44 -4.00 5.28
N ILE A 37 23.80 -5.24 5.62
CA ILE A 37 24.98 -5.91 5.06
C ILE A 37 24.80 -6.16 3.55
N ALA A 38 23.67 -6.71 3.14
CA ALA A 38 23.43 -7.10 1.74
C ALA A 38 23.30 -5.90 0.80
N ASP A 39 22.64 -4.83 1.23
CA ASP A 39 22.34 -3.66 0.38
C ASP A 39 23.43 -2.60 0.42
N HIS A 40 24.14 -2.49 1.53
CA HIS A 40 25.05 -1.37 1.78
C HIS A 40 26.45 -1.80 2.21
N GLY A 41 26.69 -3.11 2.41
CA GLY A 41 27.97 -3.60 2.90
C GLY A 41 28.29 -3.20 4.33
N ILE A 42 27.29 -2.74 5.11
CA ILE A 42 27.48 -2.21 6.46
C ILE A 42 27.07 -3.27 7.49
N ASP A 43 28.03 -3.72 8.29
CA ASP A 43 27.76 -4.54 9.48
C ASP A 43 27.46 -3.65 10.68
N VAL A 44 26.18 -3.60 11.05
CA VAL A 44 25.68 -2.83 12.20
C VAL A 44 25.73 -3.61 13.53
N GLY A 45 26.33 -4.80 13.52
CA GLY A 45 26.36 -5.69 14.67
C GLY A 45 24.96 -6.17 15.07
N LYS A 46 24.78 -6.44 16.37
CA LYS A 46 23.53 -7.00 16.89
C LYS A 46 22.43 -5.94 16.96
N VAL A 47 21.29 -6.25 16.33
CA VAL A 47 20.07 -5.46 16.36
C VAL A 47 19.01 -6.21 17.17
N ARG A 48 18.29 -5.47 18.02
CA ARG A 48 17.16 -5.96 18.80
C ARG A 48 15.89 -5.23 18.38
N SER A 49 14.76 -5.92 18.37
CA SER A 49 13.45 -5.37 18.06
C SER A 49 12.57 -5.29 19.29
N ILE A 50 11.78 -4.23 19.35
CA ILE A 50 10.70 -4.03 20.32
C ILE A 50 9.47 -3.64 19.51
N ARG A 51 8.39 -4.42 19.60
CA ARG A 51 7.09 -4.04 19.07
C ARG A 51 6.35 -3.24 20.11
N GLY A 52 5.75 -2.14 19.69
CA GLY A 52 4.99 -1.27 20.56
C GLY A 52 3.55 -1.13 20.13
N TYR A 53 2.67 -1.05 21.11
CA TYR A 53 1.24 -0.80 20.96
C TYR A 53 0.88 0.43 21.80
N LEU A 54 0.40 1.48 21.14
CA LEU A 54 -0.15 2.68 21.75
C LEU A 54 -1.66 2.51 21.79
N ILE A 55 -2.16 2.15 22.97
CA ILE A 55 -3.56 1.81 23.22
C ILE A 55 -4.26 3.05 23.77
N ARG A 56 -5.16 3.61 22.96
CA ARG A 56 -6.05 4.68 23.40
C ARG A 56 -7.36 4.08 23.83
N SER A 57 -7.67 4.16 25.12
CA SER A 57 -8.93 3.66 25.68
C SER A 57 -9.22 4.30 27.04
N LYS A 58 -10.32 3.91 27.67
CA LYS A 58 -10.60 4.28 29.07
C LYS A 58 -9.78 3.49 30.10
N TYR A 59 -9.22 2.34 29.72
CA TYR A 59 -8.57 1.40 30.62
C TYR A 59 -7.17 1.86 30.99
N THR A 60 -6.81 1.66 32.26
CA THR A 60 -5.50 1.98 32.82
C THR A 60 -4.46 0.92 32.51
N ALA A 61 -3.17 1.26 32.65
CA ALA A 61 -2.08 0.31 32.53
C ALA A 61 -2.25 -0.90 33.46
N SER A 62 -2.69 -0.70 34.71
CA SER A 62 -2.92 -1.77 35.68
C SER A 62 -4.06 -2.72 35.30
N GLU A 63 -5.02 -2.26 34.51
CA GLU A 63 -6.10 -3.12 33.99
C GLU A 63 -5.65 -3.91 32.77
N ILE A 64 -4.75 -3.34 31.96
CA ILE A 64 -4.24 -3.95 30.72
C ILE A 64 -3.12 -4.96 31.01
N GLU A 65 -2.22 -4.64 31.95
CA GLU A 65 -1.02 -5.43 32.27
C GLU A 65 -1.28 -6.93 32.49
N PRO A 66 -2.30 -7.37 33.26
CA PRO A 66 -2.57 -8.80 33.45
C PRO A 66 -2.97 -9.55 32.17
N ARG A 67 -3.33 -8.84 31.10
CA ARG A 67 -3.82 -9.39 29.83
C ARG A 67 -2.84 -9.19 28.67
N VAL A 68 -1.64 -8.66 28.92
CA VAL A 68 -0.66 -8.39 27.86
C VAL A 68 -0.31 -9.65 27.06
N GLN A 69 -0.12 -10.77 27.76
CA GLN A 69 0.20 -12.07 27.15
C GLN A 69 -0.98 -12.74 26.43
N ASP A 70 -2.21 -12.24 26.59
CA ASP A 70 -3.37 -12.83 25.92
C ASP A 70 -3.50 -12.35 24.47
N ILE A 71 -2.97 -11.16 24.15
CA ILE A 71 -3.14 -10.51 22.83
C ILE A 71 -1.82 -10.02 22.24
N PHE A 72 -0.98 -9.37 23.04
CA PHE A 72 0.11 -8.53 22.51
C PHE A 72 1.44 -9.27 22.41
N SER A 73 1.67 -10.27 23.26
CA SER A 73 2.94 -11.02 23.29
C SER A 73 2.70 -12.52 23.30
N ASP A 74 3.52 -13.27 22.58
CA ASP A 74 3.57 -14.73 22.71
C ASP A 74 4.19 -15.12 24.08
N PRO A 75 3.47 -15.88 24.93
CA PRO A 75 3.93 -16.19 26.29
C PRO A 75 5.15 -17.12 26.36
N ILE A 76 5.54 -17.75 25.24
CA ILE A 76 6.66 -18.71 25.18
C ILE A 76 7.94 -18.02 24.71
N ILE A 77 7.83 -17.09 23.76
CA ILE A 77 9.00 -16.53 23.06
C ILE A 77 9.18 -15.02 23.24
N GLU A 78 8.19 -14.32 23.76
CA GLU A 78 8.21 -12.87 23.93
C GLU A 78 7.97 -12.47 25.39
N PHE A 79 8.46 -11.28 25.75
CA PHE A 79 8.18 -10.60 26.99
C PHE A 79 7.44 -9.31 26.68
N GLY A 80 6.34 -9.06 27.40
CA GLY A 80 5.55 -7.85 27.29
C GLY A 80 5.60 -7.02 28.58
N ALA A 81 5.67 -5.70 28.43
CA ALA A 81 5.64 -4.74 29.52
C ALA A 81 4.64 -3.61 29.25
N THR A 82 3.98 -3.10 30.29
CA THR A 82 3.02 -1.99 30.19
C THR A 82 3.59 -0.73 30.81
N ASN A 83 3.50 0.39 30.10
CA ASN A 83 3.97 1.73 30.47
C ASN A 83 5.43 1.85 30.95
N THR A 84 6.22 0.80 30.78
CA THR A 84 7.65 0.76 31.06
C THR A 84 8.37 0.57 29.74
N SER A 85 9.42 1.36 29.48
CA SER A 85 10.21 1.12 28.26
C SER A 85 11.13 -0.07 28.49
N ILE A 86 11.05 -1.07 27.61
CA ILE A 86 11.93 -2.24 27.62
C ILE A 86 13.38 -1.82 27.38
N LEU A 87 13.63 -0.70 26.70
CA LEU A 87 14.99 -0.14 26.49
C LEU A 87 15.70 0.18 27.81
N GLU A 88 14.95 0.44 28.88
CA GLU A 88 15.49 0.74 30.22
C GLU A 88 15.62 -0.51 31.10
N ASP A 89 15.05 -1.66 30.67
CA ASP A 89 15.12 -2.93 31.41
C ASP A 89 16.49 -3.58 31.28
N LYS A 90 17.23 -3.64 32.40
CA LYS A 90 18.58 -4.19 32.48
C LYS A 90 18.69 -5.69 32.22
N ASN A 91 17.58 -6.43 32.25
CA ASN A 91 17.57 -7.84 31.86
C ASN A 91 17.65 -8.01 30.34
N PHE A 92 17.07 -7.06 29.58
CA PHE A 92 17.07 -7.10 28.12
C PHE A 92 18.16 -6.22 27.51
N PHE A 93 18.47 -5.09 28.15
CA PHE A 93 19.47 -4.13 27.73
C PHE A 93 20.39 -3.77 28.91
N PRO A 94 21.37 -4.64 29.25
CA PRO A 94 22.33 -4.37 30.33
C PRO A 94 23.03 -3.02 30.12
N ASP A 95 23.48 -2.80 28.89
CA ASP A 95 24.03 -1.55 28.38
C ASP A 95 23.00 -0.86 27.47
N ALA A 96 22.94 0.47 27.54
CA ALA A 96 22.10 1.25 26.65
C ALA A 96 22.56 1.07 25.19
N PRO A 97 21.65 0.81 24.24
CA PRO A 97 21.98 0.70 22.81
C PRO A 97 22.70 1.95 22.29
N SER A 98 23.62 1.77 21.34
CA SER A 98 24.30 2.88 20.65
C SER A 98 23.31 3.83 19.98
N LEU A 99 22.29 3.26 19.35
CA LEU A 99 21.21 3.97 18.68
C LEU A 99 19.94 3.14 18.75
N THR A 100 18.80 3.79 18.95
CA THR A 100 17.48 3.20 18.70
C THR A 100 16.79 4.00 17.60
N VAL A 101 16.21 3.30 16.63
CA VAL A 101 15.33 3.87 15.61
C VAL A 101 13.93 3.30 15.79
N THR A 102 12.99 4.14 16.19
CA THR A 102 11.59 3.78 16.42
C THR A 102 10.74 4.24 15.24
N VAL A 103 10.10 3.29 14.56
CA VAL A 103 9.30 3.52 13.35
C VAL A 103 7.83 3.26 13.65
N GLY A 104 6.97 4.23 13.36
CA GLY A 104 5.51 4.10 13.49
C GLY A 104 4.77 4.70 12.30
N PHE A 105 3.46 4.51 12.23
CA PHE A 105 2.65 5.07 11.15
C PHE A 105 2.38 6.56 11.35
N LYS A 106 2.29 7.30 10.24
CA LYS A 106 1.85 8.70 10.27
C LYS A 106 0.36 8.79 10.61
N PRO A 107 -0.10 9.93 11.18
CA PRO A 107 -1.52 10.21 11.33
C PRO A 107 -2.33 10.00 10.05
N GLY A 108 -3.47 9.32 10.17
CA GLY A 108 -4.40 9.07 9.07
C GLY A 108 -4.02 7.89 8.16
N VAL A 109 -2.85 7.29 8.34
CA VAL A 109 -2.45 6.08 7.62
C VAL A 109 -3.10 4.84 8.24
N THR A 110 -3.46 3.87 7.39
CA THR A 110 -4.00 2.58 7.82
C THR A 110 -2.92 1.73 8.50
N ASP A 111 -3.17 1.37 9.75
CA ASP A 111 -2.34 0.48 10.57
C ASP A 111 -3.07 -0.86 10.76
N ASN A 112 -2.84 -1.81 9.86
CA ASN A 112 -3.51 -3.12 9.88
C ASN A 112 -3.17 -3.93 11.15
N PRO A 113 -1.90 -4.03 11.59
CA PRO A 113 -1.58 -4.67 12.87
C PRO A 113 -2.27 -4.01 14.05
N GLY A 114 -2.38 -2.68 14.06
CA GLY A 114 -3.11 -1.93 15.08
C GLY A 114 -4.61 -2.23 15.07
N ALA A 115 -5.23 -2.34 13.89
CA ALA A 115 -6.62 -2.73 13.76
C ALA A 115 -6.88 -4.15 14.28
N ALA A 116 -6.04 -5.12 13.89
CA ALA A 116 -6.14 -6.50 14.37
C ALA A 116 -5.94 -6.61 15.89
N ALA A 117 -4.95 -5.88 16.44
CA ALA A 117 -4.72 -5.80 17.87
C ALA A 117 -5.93 -5.17 18.60
N ASN A 118 -6.56 -4.15 18.00
CA ASN A 118 -7.73 -3.50 18.57
C ASN A 118 -8.97 -4.42 18.57
N ASP A 119 -9.13 -5.24 17.54
CA ASP A 119 -10.20 -6.25 17.50
C ASP A 119 -10.04 -7.27 18.63
N GLY A 120 -8.81 -7.78 18.84
CA GLY A 120 -8.49 -8.64 19.99
C GLY A 120 -8.70 -7.93 21.33
N PHE A 121 -8.27 -6.67 21.43
CA PHE A 121 -8.43 -5.84 22.63
C PHE A 121 -9.89 -5.70 23.04
N LYS A 122 -10.80 -5.44 22.07
CA LYS A 122 -12.24 -5.31 22.32
C LYS A 122 -12.90 -6.59 22.83
N VAL A 123 -12.33 -7.77 22.57
CA VAL A 123 -12.82 -9.03 23.14
C VAL A 123 -12.55 -9.08 24.65
N LEU A 124 -11.40 -8.59 25.10
CA LEU A 124 -11.03 -8.58 26.51
C LEU A 124 -11.56 -7.37 27.28
N PHE A 125 -11.76 -6.27 26.55
CA PHE A 125 -12.14 -4.97 27.07
C PHE A 125 -13.33 -4.40 26.26
N PRO A 126 -14.53 -4.98 26.40
CA PRO A 126 -15.66 -4.71 25.50
C PRO A 126 -16.36 -3.35 25.74
N GLU A 127 -16.02 -2.65 26.81
CA GLU A 127 -16.75 -1.45 27.23
C GLU A 127 -16.06 -0.17 26.75
N GLY A 128 -16.74 0.62 25.93
CA GLY A 128 -16.24 1.91 25.44
C GLY A 128 -15.40 1.81 24.16
N ASP A 129 -15.01 2.98 23.64
CA ASP A 129 -14.23 3.05 22.40
C ASP A 129 -12.74 2.81 22.68
N SER A 130 -12.10 2.11 21.74
CA SER A 130 -10.66 1.89 21.75
C SER A 130 -10.07 1.99 20.35
N SER A 131 -8.81 2.41 20.31
CA SER A 131 -8.00 2.41 19.10
C SER A 131 -6.55 2.14 19.44
N ILE A 132 -5.87 1.35 18.61
CA ILE A 132 -4.48 0.96 18.82
C ILE A 132 -3.66 1.37 17.61
N SER A 133 -2.50 1.98 17.87
CA SER A 133 -1.46 2.21 16.86
C SER A 133 -0.20 1.42 17.23
N THR A 134 0.50 0.91 16.22
CA THR A 134 1.69 0.10 16.36
C THR A 134 2.95 0.83 15.93
N TYR A 135 4.07 0.44 16.52
CA TYR A 135 5.41 0.85 16.10
C TYR A 135 6.41 -0.29 16.33
N VAL A 136 7.60 -0.16 15.74
CA VAL A 136 8.73 -1.05 15.98
C VAL A 136 9.97 -0.22 16.28
N SER A 137 10.64 -0.51 17.40
CA SER A 137 11.95 0.04 17.74
C SER A 137 13.04 -0.95 17.37
N TYR A 138 14.04 -0.48 16.61
CA TYR A 138 15.27 -1.21 16.31
C TYR A 138 16.40 -0.65 17.15
N ALA A 139 16.85 -1.41 18.15
CA ALA A 139 17.94 -1.07 19.05
C ALA A 139 19.26 -1.69 18.55
N PHE A 140 20.18 -0.83 18.12
CA PHE A 140 21.51 -1.18 17.65
C PHE A 140 22.47 -1.19 18.83
N LEU A 141 22.93 -2.38 19.24
CA LEU A 141 23.72 -2.55 20.46
C LEU A 141 25.18 -2.11 20.29
N GLN A 142 25.73 -2.28 19.08
CA GLN A 142 27.15 -2.07 18.76
C GLN A 142 27.28 -1.41 17.39
N LEU A 143 26.66 -0.24 17.23
CA LEU A 143 26.71 0.48 15.96
C LEU A 143 28.12 1.07 15.74
N PRO A 144 28.78 0.84 14.58
CA PRO A 144 30.04 1.50 14.26
C PRO A 144 29.90 3.03 14.25
N SER A 145 30.91 3.74 14.77
CA SER A 145 30.86 5.19 14.97
C SER A 145 30.86 6.02 13.68
N ASP A 146 31.22 5.40 12.56
CA ASP A 146 31.25 6.00 11.22
C ASP A 146 29.92 5.89 10.48
N VAL A 147 28.94 5.15 11.02
CA VAL A 147 27.60 5.05 10.43
C VAL A 147 26.81 6.32 10.73
N ASP A 148 26.36 7.00 9.67
CA ASP A 148 25.49 8.16 9.81
C ASP A 148 24.09 7.74 10.31
N HIS A 149 23.70 8.27 11.48
CA HIS A 149 22.42 7.92 12.13
C HIS A 149 21.20 8.39 11.32
N VAL A 150 21.34 9.48 10.56
CA VAL A 150 20.23 10.03 9.76
C VAL A 150 19.94 9.13 8.58
N TRP A 151 20.99 8.76 7.86
CA TRP A 151 20.97 7.80 6.77
C TRP A 151 20.42 6.45 7.25
N LEU A 152 20.95 5.88 8.34
CA LEU A 152 20.50 4.60 8.86
C LEU A 152 19.01 4.61 9.21
N ALA A 153 18.51 5.67 9.82
CA ALA A 153 17.07 5.77 10.07
C ALA A 153 16.28 5.80 8.75
N SER A 154 16.74 6.55 7.74
CA SER A 154 16.06 6.65 6.44
C SER A 154 15.97 5.31 5.67
N THR A 155 16.86 4.36 5.96
CA THR A 155 16.81 3.03 5.34
C THR A 155 15.78 2.08 5.97
N LEU A 156 15.28 2.39 7.18
CA LEU A 156 14.45 1.47 7.98
C LEU A 156 12.95 1.69 7.86
N PHE A 157 12.49 2.79 7.24
CA PHE A 157 11.06 3.08 7.10
C PHE A 157 10.67 3.57 5.71
N ASN A 158 9.37 3.52 5.42
CA ASN A 158 8.78 4.16 4.26
C ASN A 158 8.29 5.56 4.63
N GLY A 159 9.05 6.58 4.24
CA GLY A 159 8.74 7.98 4.53
C GLY A 159 7.43 8.51 3.93
N LEU A 160 6.75 7.78 3.06
CA LEU A 160 5.40 8.14 2.60
C LEU A 160 4.36 7.92 3.71
N ILE A 161 4.42 6.76 4.37
CA ILE A 161 3.36 6.26 5.28
C ILE A 161 3.80 6.17 6.75
N GLN A 162 5.10 6.21 7.01
CA GLN A 162 5.69 6.07 8.34
C GLN A 162 6.48 7.30 8.74
N THR A 163 6.71 7.42 10.05
CA THR A 163 7.61 8.38 10.68
C THR A 163 8.61 7.63 11.56
N SER A 164 9.73 8.28 11.90
CA SER A 164 10.74 7.70 12.77
C SER A 164 11.23 8.68 13.82
N ILE A 165 11.47 8.17 15.02
CA ILE A 165 12.25 8.85 16.07
C ILE A 165 13.58 8.12 16.23
N ARG A 166 14.64 8.88 16.47
CA ARG A 166 15.95 8.35 16.83
C ARG A 166 16.23 8.68 18.29
N THR A 167 16.90 7.77 18.97
CA THR A 167 17.38 8.02 20.34
C THR A 167 18.78 7.47 20.49
N THR A 168 19.74 8.31 20.88
CA THR A 168 21.12 7.88 21.13
C THR A 168 21.29 7.29 22.51
N LYS A 169 22.44 6.64 22.72
CA LYS A 169 22.85 6.16 24.04
C LYS A 169 22.82 7.25 25.11
N GLU A 170 23.35 8.43 24.81
CA GLU A 170 23.44 9.55 25.74
C GLU A 170 22.05 10.09 26.11
N GLU A 171 21.13 10.13 25.14
CA GLU A 171 19.74 10.55 25.36
C GLU A 171 18.99 9.54 26.26
N LEU A 172 19.20 8.24 26.05
CA LEU A 172 18.65 7.19 26.92
C LEU A 172 19.20 7.30 28.35
N GLU A 173 20.53 7.40 28.50
CA GLU A 173 21.18 7.44 29.82
C GLU A 173 20.89 8.73 30.61
N SER A 174 20.65 9.84 29.91
CA SER A 174 20.28 11.12 30.53
C SER A 174 18.77 11.29 30.80
N GLY A 175 17.94 10.31 30.42
CA GLY A 175 16.48 10.38 30.56
C GLY A 175 15.83 11.38 29.60
N GLN A 176 16.50 11.72 28.50
CA GLN A 176 16.04 12.63 27.44
C GLN A 176 15.50 11.89 26.21
N ALA A 177 15.27 10.57 26.34
CA ALA A 177 14.75 9.74 25.27
C ALA A 177 13.38 10.22 24.77
N SER A 178 13.25 10.29 23.44
CA SER A 178 12.00 10.62 22.78
C SER A 178 11.22 9.34 22.46
N TYR A 179 9.91 9.39 22.68
CA TYR A 179 9.00 8.27 22.42
C TYR A 179 7.93 8.67 21.41
N LEU A 180 7.48 7.72 20.59
CA LEU A 180 6.34 7.95 19.71
C LEU A 180 5.08 8.13 20.55
N ALA A 181 4.37 9.22 20.30
CA ALA A 181 3.02 9.42 20.81
C ALA A 181 1.99 8.78 19.89
N TYR A 182 0.78 8.59 20.40
CA TYR A 182 -0.33 8.09 19.59
C TYR A 182 -0.57 9.05 18.41
N PRO A 183 -0.67 8.55 17.15
CA PRO A 183 -0.77 9.40 15.98
C PRO A 183 -2.17 10.01 15.86
N GLU A 184 -2.33 11.23 16.36
CA GLU A 184 -3.58 11.99 16.32
C GLU A 184 -4.04 12.23 14.89
N ARG A 185 -5.20 11.66 14.53
CA ARG A 185 -5.82 11.93 13.24
C ARG A 185 -6.30 13.38 13.21
N PRO A 186 -5.90 14.18 12.21
CA PRO A 186 -6.43 15.53 12.06
C PRO A 186 -7.96 15.49 11.97
N THR A 187 -8.63 16.45 12.62
CA THR A 187 -10.07 16.62 12.49
C THR A 187 -10.41 16.91 11.02
N ILE A 188 -11.19 16.03 10.39
CA ILE A 188 -11.67 16.26 9.03
C ILE A 188 -12.92 17.14 9.12
N GLU A 189 -12.79 18.39 8.71
CA GLU A 189 -13.95 19.26 8.49
C GLU A 189 -14.66 18.83 7.21
N ARG A 190 -15.84 18.22 7.34
CA ARG A 190 -16.66 17.85 6.17
C ARG A 190 -17.28 19.10 5.57
N GLN A 191 -16.85 19.43 4.36
CA GLN A 191 -17.41 20.52 3.56
C GLN A 191 -18.39 19.96 2.52
N ALA A 192 -19.40 20.74 2.16
CA ALA A 192 -20.26 20.39 1.03
C ALA A 192 -19.45 20.48 -0.28
N PRO A 193 -19.72 19.63 -1.29
CA PRO A 193 -19.06 19.73 -2.59
C PRO A 193 -19.13 21.14 -3.16
N SER A 194 -17.99 21.66 -3.61
CA SER A 194 -17.91 23.01 -4.18
C SER A 194 -18.34 23.01 -5.64
N ILE A 195 -19.02 24.08 -6.08
CA ILE A 195 -19.41 24.24 -7.50
C ILE A 195 -18.22 24.83 -8.26
N ILE A 196 -17.81 24.16 -9.34
CA ILE A 196 -16.65 24.56 -10.14
C ILE A 196 -17.12 25.28 -11.41
N ASN A 197 -16.77 26.56 -11.52
CA ASN A 197 -17.09 27.34 -12.71
C ASN A 197 -16.19 26.91 -13.89
N LEU A 198 -16.80 26.37 -14.94
CA LEU A 198 -16.11 26.03 -16.19
C LEU A 198 -16.25 27.08 -17.29
N GLU A 199 -16.98 28.18 -17.07
CA GLU A 199 -17.10 29.29 -18.01
C GLU A 199 -15.83 30.18 -17.99
N LEU A 200 -14.70 29.55 -18.30
CA LEU A 200 -13.36 30.09 -18.29
C LEU A 200 -12.76 30.09 -19.71
N GLY A 201 -11.72 30.90 -19.93
CA GLY A 201 -10.91 30.82 -21.15
C GLY A 201 -10.12 29.51 -21.25
N ASP A 202 -9.58 29.20 -22.43
CA ASP A 202 -8.86 27.94 -22.66
C ASP A 202 -7.60 27.79 -21.78
N GLU A 203 -6.85 28.87 -21.57
CA GLU A 203 -5.68 28.87 -20.68
C GLU A 203 -6.08 28.63 -19.22
N GLU A 204 -7.18 29.25 -18.77
CA GLU A 204 -7.70 29.09 -17.41
C GLU A 204 -8.28 27.69 -17.17
N LEU A 205 -8.87 27.06 -18.18
CA LEU A 205 -9.32 25.65 -18.09
C LEU A 205 -8.14 24.69 -17.90
N ILE A 206 -7.04 24.91 -18.62
CA ILE A 206 -5.83 24.12 -18.44
C ILE A 206 -5.23 24.37 -17.05
N GLN A 207 -5.21 25.62 -16.60
CA GLN A 207 -4.74 25.96 -15.26
C GLN A 207 -5.56 25.27 -14.18
N LEU A 208 -6.90 25.29 -14.30
CA LEU A 208 -7.81 24.58 -13.40
C LEU A 208 -7.52 23.07 -13.36
N SER A 209 -7.27 22.44 -14.52
CA SER A 209 -6.89 21.02 -14.60
C SER A 209 -5.55 20.73 -13.91
N ASN A 210 -4.55 21.59 -14.10
CA ASN A 210 -3.23 21.42 -13.48
C ASN A 210 -3.29 21.62 -11.97
N ASP A 211 -3.95 22.68 -11.50
CA ASP A 211 -4.08 23.02 -10.08
C ASP A 211 -4.92 21.98 -9.33
N GLY A 212 -5.96 21.46 -9.99
CA GLY A 212 -6.78 20.37 -9.48
C GLY A 212 -6.16 18.98 -9.63
N LEU A 213 -4.97 18.85 -10.25
CA LEU A 213 -4.32 17.58 -10.56
C LEU A 213 -5.21 16.60 -11.37
N LEU A 214 -6.11 17.14 -12.19
CA LEU A 214 -7.11 16.37 -12.94
C LEU A 214 -6.52 15.64 -14.15
N ALA A 215 -5.36 16.07 -14.63
CA ALA A 215 -4.69 15.54 -15.83
C ALA A 215 -5.58 15.51 -17.10
N LEU A 216 -6.59 16.39 -17.15
CA LEU A 216 -7.46 16.59 -18.30
C LEU A 216 -6.80 17.54 -19.30
N ASN A 217 -6.82 17.19 -20.58
CA ASN A 217 -6.36 18.07 -21.64
C ASN A 217 -7.45 19.10 -22.02
N LEU A 218 -7.09 20.06 -22.87
CA LEU A 218 -8.00 21.14 -23.25
C LEU A 218 -9.29 20.63 -23.89
N ASN A 219 -9.21 19.63 -24.78
CA ASN A 219 -10.38 19.07 -25.45
C ASN A 219 -11.34 18.43 -24.44
N GLU A 220 -10.80 17.71 -23.46
CA GLU A 220 -11.60 17.09 -22.40
C GLU A 220 -12.27 18.14 -21.53
N MET A 221 -11.52 19.16 -21.08
CA MET A 221 -12.08 20.28 -20.30
C MET A 221 -13.19 21.03 -21.07
N GLN A 222 -12.97 21.29 -22.36
CA GLN A 222 -13.98 21.91 -23.23
C GLN A 222 -15.20 21.01 -23.42
N THR A 223 -15.00 19.70 -23.55
CA THR A 223 -16.09 18.73 -23.67
C THR A 223 -16.95 18.71 -22.42
N ILE A 224 -16.33 18.69 -21.23
CA ILE A 224 -17.02 18.77 -19.95
C ILE A 224 -17.78 20.10 -19.87
N ARG A 225 -17.13 21.24 -20.13
CA ARG A 225 -17.80 22.55 -20.17
C ARG A 225 -19.04 22.55 -21.09
N ASN A 226 -18.90 22.01 -22.29
CA ASN A 226 -19.99 21.95 -23.26
C ASN A 226 -21.14 21.05 -22.80
N HIS A 227 -20.87 19.98 -22.04
CA HIS A 227 -21.91 19.17 -21.41
C HIS A 227 -22.78 20.00 -20.44
N TYR A 228 -22.16 20.87 -19.64
CA TYR A 228 -22.85 21.75 -18.70
C TYR A 228 -23.48 22.99 -19.36
N ARG A 229 -23.11 23.31 -20.60
CA ARG A 229 -23.82 24.30 -21.44
C ARG A 229 -25.08 23.76 -22.11
N ASN A 230 -25.22 22.44 -22.22
CA ASN A 230 -26.35 21.81 -22.89
C ASN A 230 -27.67 22.03 -22.12
N GLU A 231 -28.71 22.50 -22.82
CA GLU A 231 -30.01 22.85 -22.22
C GLU A 231 -30.70 21.63 -21.56
N ASN A 232 -30.69 20.47 -22.23
CA ASN A 232 -31.29 19.26 -21.68
C ASN A 232 -30.55 18.78 -20.41
N THR A 233 -29.22 18.86 -20.37
CA THR A 233 -28.44 18.61 -19.14
C THR A 233 -28.89 19.54 -18.01
N ARG A 234 -29.02 20.85 -18.30
CA ARG A 234 -29.44 21.86 -17.31
C ARG A 234 -30.85 21.60 -16.77
N GLU A 235 -31.80 21.23 -17.63
CA GLU A 235 -33.17 20.90 -17.22
C GLU A 235 -33.19 19.68 -16.29
N ILE A 236 -32.48 18.60 -16.65
CA ILE A 236 -32.38 17.38 -15.82
C ILE A 236 -31.78 17.73 -14.44
N ARG A 237 -30.66 18.45 -14.42
CA ARG A 237 -29.97 18.83 -13.18
C ARG A 237 -30.83 19.75 -12.30
N THR A 238 -31.55 20.70 -12.91
CA THR A 238 -32.52 21.54 -12.19
C THR A 238 -33.63 20.71 -11.57
N SER A 239 -34.15 19.71 -12.28
CA SER A 239 -35.26 18.87 -11.80
C SER A 239 -34.92 18.04 -10.56
N VAL A 240 -33.63 17.70 -10.37
CA VAL A 240 -33.12 16.97 -9.21
C VAL A 240 -32.50 17.88 -8.15
N GLY A 241 -32.56 19.21 -8.34
CA GLY A 241 -32.15 20.20 -7.35
C GLY A 241 -30.63 20.37 -7.16
N ILE A 242 -29.83 20.09 -8.19
CA ILE A 242 -28.37 20.32 -8.18
C ILE A 242 -27.98 21.47 -9.12
N SER A 243 -26.71 21.90 -9.08
CA SER A 243 -26.20 22.99 -9.93
C SER A 243 -26.52 22.72 -11.40
N PRO A 244 -27.25 23.60 -12.11
CA PRO A 244 -27.70 23.29 -13.47
C PRO A 244 -26.58 23.33 -14.50
N ASP A 245 -25.66 24.28 -14.35
CA ASP A 245 -24.72 24.73 -15.39
C ASP A 245 -23.24 24.55 -14.99
N ALA A 246 -22.96 23.89 -13.87
CA ALA A 246 -21.61 23.60 -13.44
C ALA A 246 -21.50 22.23 -12.74
N PRO A 247 -20.34 21.55 -12.85
CA PRO A 247 -20.02 20.40 -12.03
C PRO A 247 -19.75 20.81 -10.58
N THR A 248 -19.89 19.86 -9.67
CA THR A 248 -19.16 19.93 -8.40
C THR A 248 -17.70 19.50 -8.57
N ASP A 249 -16.85 19.84 -7.62
CA ASP A 249 -15.49 19.30 -7.49
C ASP A 249 -15.47 17.76 -7.56
N VAL A 250 -16.39 17.10 -6.85
CA VAL A 250 -16.54 15.63 -6.86
C VAL A 250 -16.93 15.10 -8.24
N GLU A 251 -17.84 15.77 -8.95
CA GLU A 251 -18.22 15.37 -10.32
C GLU A 251 -17.06 15.53 -11.30
N LEU A 252 -16.31 16.62 -11.18
CA LEU A 252 -15.16 16.90 -12.03
C LEU A 252 -14.02 15.91 -11.79
N GLU A 253 -13.73 15.58 -10.53
CA GLU A 253 -12.76 14.54 -10.16
C GLU A 253 -13.18 13.16 -10.70
N CYS A 254 -14.45 12.80 -10.59
CA CYS A 254 -14.98 11.55 -11.15
C CYS A 254 -14.76 11.46 -12.67
N LEU A 255 -15.02 12.54 -13.40
CA LEU A 255 -14.77 12.61 -14.84
C LEU A 255 -13.27 12.48 -15.14
N ALA A 256 -12.41 13.19 -14.41
CA ALA A 256 -10.96 13.11 -14.55
C ALA A 256 -10.44 11.67 -14.37
N GLN A 257 -10.84 10.99 -13.30
CA GLN A 257 -10.41 9.62 -13.03
C GLN A 257 -10.92 8.62 -14.08
N THR A 258 -12.20 8.71 -14.45
CA THR A 258 -12.82 7.79 -15.42
C THR A 258 -12.30 8.00 -16.85
N TRP A 259 -11.84 9.21 -17.17
CA TRP A 259 -11.28 9.55 -18.48
C TRP A 259 -9.75 9.47 -18.50
N SER A 260 -9.10 9.04 -17.43
CA SER A 260 -7.64 8.81 -17.44
C SER A 260 -7.22 7.77 -18.49
N GLU A 261 -5.93 7.77 -18.85
CA GLU A 261 -5.38 6.73 -19.75
C GLU A 261 -5.60 5.33 -19.17
N HIS A 262 -5.33 5.17 -17.87
CA HIS A 262 -5.44 3.90 -17.15
C HIS A 262 -6.87 3.34 -17.16
N CYS A 263 -7.89 4.18 -16.98
CA CYS A 263 -9.29 3.73 -16.98
C CYS A 263 -9.84 3.55 -18.39
N LYS A 264 -9.58 4.52 -19.28
CA LYS A 264 -10.21 4.56 -20.61
C LYS A 264 -9.47 3.75 -21.66
N HIS A 265 -8.21 3.38 -21.41
CA HIS A 265 -7.36 2.65 -22.35
C HIS A 265 -7.25 3.36 -23.71
N LYS A 266 -7.01 4.68 -23.69
CA LYS A 266 -7.06 5.55 -24.88
C LYS A 266 -6.13 5.07 -25.99
N ILE A 267 -4.89 4.69 -25.65
CA ILE A 267 -3.90 4.17 -26.60
C ILE A 267 -4.42 2.88 -27.25
N PHE A 268 -4.98 1.97 -26.44
CA PHE A 268 -5.53 0.71 -26.93
C PHE A 268 -6.73 0.89 -27.87
N ALA A 269 -7.49 1.96 -27.69
CA ALA A 269 -8.63 2.33 -28.53
C ALA A 269 -8.26 3.23 -29.74
N SER A 270 -7.02 3.72 -29.81
CA SER A 270 -6.61 4.72 -30.80
C SER A 270 -6.43 4.13 -32.19
N LYS A 271 -6.55 5.01 -33.20
CA LYS A 271 -6.14 4.73 -34.57
C LYS A 271 -4.67 5.11 -34.74
N ILE A 272 -3.82 4.14 -35.02
CA ILE A 272 -2.37 4.27 -35.04
C ILE A 272 -1.87 4.12 -36.47
N HIS A 273 -1.10 5.09 -36.96
CA HIS A 273 -0.30 4.96 -38.17
C HIS A 273 1.10 4.48 -37.76
N HIS A 274 1.50 3.32 -38.25
CA HIS A 274 2.76 2.67 -37.89
C HIS A 274 3.57 2.36 -39.14
N VAL A 275 4.82 2.82 -39.15
CA VAL A 275 5.80 2.52 -40.20
C VAL A 275 6.92 1.71 -39.57
N ASP A 276 7.01 0.44 -39.94
CA ASP A 276 8.10 -0.44 -39.54
C ASP A 276 9.32 -0.18 -40.44
N THR A 277 10.40 0.32 -39.86
CA THR A 277 11.63 0.66 -40.60
C THR A 277 12.51 -0.55 -40.94
N GLU A 278 12.27 -1.71 -40.33
CA GLU A 278 12.99 -2.95 -40.65
C GLU A 278 12.33 -3.67 -41.83
N THR A 279 11.01 -3.71 -41.87
CA THR A 279 10.23 -4.39 -42.93
C THR A 279 9.76 -3.45 -44.04
N ASN A 280 9.79 -2.14 -43.82
CA ASN A 280 9.15 -1.09 -44.63
C ASN A 280 7.62 -1.21 -44.72
N GLU A 281 6.98 -1.90 -43.77
CA GLU A 281 5.52 -1.95 -43.71
C GLU A 281 4.93 -0.62 -43.24
N ASP A 282 3.99 -0.09 -44.01
CA ASP A 282 3.20 1.10 -43.68
C ASP A 282 1.75 0.68 -43.41
N THR A 283 1.33 0.75 -42.15
CA THR A 283 0.06 0.19 -41.69
C THR A 283 -0.74 1.17 -40.85
N VAL A 284 -2.05 1.05 -40.94
CA VAL A 284 -2.99 1.77 -40.08
C VAL A 284 -3.74 0.76 -39.24
N ILE A 285 -3.52 0.80 -37.93
CA ILE A 285 -4.15 -0.08 -36.95
C ILE A 285 -5.31 0.68 -36.31
N ASP A 286 -6.53 0.18 -36.48
CA ASP A 286 -7.71 0.75 -35.83
C ASP A 286 -7.98 0.00 -34.52
N SER A 287 -7.50 0.57 -33.41
CA SER A 287 -7.47 -0.04 -32.07
C SER A 287 -6.66 -1.32 -32.02
N ILE A 288 -5.54 -1.29 -31.28
CA ILE A 288 -4.75 -2.51 -31.01
C ILE A 288 -5.57 -3.54 -30.23
N PHE A 289 -6.48 -3.10 -29.35
CA PHE A 289 -7.38 -4.00 -28.62
C PHE A 289 -8.33 -4.75 -29.57
N LYS A 290 -9.04 -4.02 -30.44
CA LYS A 290 -9.97 -4.64 -31.39
C LYS A 290 -9.25 -5.54 -32.39
N THR A 291 -8.11 -5.06 -32.91
CA THR A 291 -7.39 -5.70 -34.01
C THR A 291 -6.60 -6.93 -33.57
N HIS A 292 -5.83 -6.81 -32.48
CA HIS A 292 -4.86 -7.85 -32.08
C HIS A 292 -5.31 -8.70 -30.89
N ILE A 293 -6.36 -8.29 -30.16
CA ILE A 293 -6.87 -9.03 -29.00
C ILE A 293 -8.28 -9.56 -29.29
N MET A 294 -9.26 -8.67 -29.50
CA MET A 294 -10.67 -9.08 -29.64
C MET A 294 -10.91 -9.92 -30.89
N LYS A 295 -10.38 -9.50 -32.05
CA LYS A 295 -10.63 -10.20 -33.33
C LYS A 295 -10.13 -11.65 -33.29
N PRO A 296 -8.86 -11.94 -32.91
CA PRO A 296 -8.41 -13.33 -32.78
C PRO A 296 -9.26 -14.15 -31.80
N THR A 297 -9.64 -13.59 -30.65
CA THR A 297 -10.49 -14.28 -29.67
C THR A 297 -11.88 -14.58 -30.22
N HIS A 298 -12.52 -13.65 -30.92
CA HIS A 298 -13.83 -13.88 -31.56
C HIS A 298 -13.74 -14.84 -32.75
N ASP A 299 -12.64 -14.84 -33.49
CA ASP A 299 -12.42 -15.81 -34.55
C ASP A 299 -12.29 -17.22 -33.97
N MET A 300 -11.52 -17.39 -32.88
CA MET A 300 -11.44 -18.64 -32.13
C MET A 300 -12.79 -19.08 -31.56
N ALA A 301 -13.60 -18.16 -31.03
CA ALA A 301 -14.93 -18.45 -30.49
C ALA A 301 -15.93 -19.01 -31.50
N LYS A 302 -15.64 -18.96 -32.81
CA LYS A 302 -16.45 -19.62 -33.85
C LYS A 302 -16.14 -21.11 -33.96
N GLU A 303 -14.98 -21.53 -33.48
CA GLU A 303 -14.45 -22.89 -33.61
C GLU A 303 -14.54 -23.69 -32.31
N VAL A 304 -14.77 -23.01 -31.18
CA VAL A 304 -14.83 -23.62 -29.85
C VAL A 304 -16.05 -23.16 -29.06
N ASP A 305 -16.57 -24.04 -28.21
CA ASP A 305 -17.73 -23.78 -27.33
C ASP A 305 -17.35 -23.55 -25.86
N TRP A 306 -16.08 -23.73 -25.50
CA TRP A 306 -15.59 -23.55 -24.13
C TRP A 306 -15.26 -22.10 -23.77
N LEU A 307 -15.35 -21.13 -24.67
CA LEU A 307 -15.21 -19.70 -24.33
C LEU A 307 -16.56 -19.17 -23.83
N LEU A 308 -16.67 -18.95 -22.52
CA LEU A 308 -17.95 -18.59 -21.89
C LEU A 308 -18.12 -17.08 -21.70
N SER A 309 -17.04 -16.39 -21.28
CA SER A 309 -17.04 -14.94 -21.06
C SER A 309 -15.71 -14.34 -21.49
N VAL A 310 -15.76 -13.38 -22.41
CA VAL A 310 -14.59 -12.64 -22.90
C VAL A 310 -14.94 -11.16 -23.06
N PHE A 311 -14.07 -10.27 -22.56
CA PHE A 311 -14.16 -8.81 -22.72
C PHE A 311 -15.39 -8.09 -22.14
N HIS A 312 -16.22 -8.75 -21.33
CA HIS A 312 -17.43 -8.16 -20.76
C HIS A 312 -17.54 -8.25 -19.24
N ASP A 313 -16.53 -8.80 -18.57
CA ASP A 313 -16.49 -9.00 -17.12
C ASP A 313 -15.08 -8.73 -16.57
N ASN A 314 -14.92 -8.81 -15.26
CA ASN A 314 -13.66 -8.55 -14.56
C ASN A 314 -12.57 -9.59 -14.89
N SER A 315 -12.94 -10.80 -15.31
CA SER A 315 -12.04 -11.86 -15.75
C SER A 315 -12.52 -12.56 -17.02
N GLY A 316 -11.63 -13.31 -17.66
CA GLY A 316 -12.01 -14.23 -18.74
C GLY A 316 -12.48 -15.57 -18.17
N VAL A 317 -13.54 -16.14 -18.73
CA VAL A 317 -14.11 -17.42 -18.26
C VAL A 317 -14.13 -18.46 -19.38
N ILE A 318 -13.61 -19.63 -19.07
CA ILE A 318 -13.65 -20.80 -19.96
C ILE A 318 -14.33 -21.99 -19.28
N ALA A 319 -15.01 -22.84 -20.04
CA ALA A 319 -15.50 -24.13 -19.56
C ALA A 319 -14.33 -25.08 -19.34
N TRP A 320 -14.31 -25.74 -18.19
CA TRP A 320 -13.35 -26.83 -17.91
C TRP A 320 -14.01 -28.19 -18.07
N ASN A 321 -15.25 -28.32 -17.60
CA ASN A 321 -16.14 -29.46 -17.82
C ASN A 321 -17.60 -29.02 -17.64
N ASP A 322 -18.53 -29.98 -17.66
CA ASP A 322 -19.97 -29.73 -17.56
C ASP A 322 -20.40 -29.04 -16.25
N ASP A 323 -19.61 -29.19 -15.18
CA ASP A 323 -19.93 -28.69 -13.84
C ASP A 323 -19.11 -27.46 -13.44
N TRP A 324 -17.95 -27.23 -14.07
CA TRP A 324 -16.96 -26.23 -13.64
C TRP A 324 -16.45 -25.37 -14.79
N SER A 325 -16.33 -24.08 -14.50
CA SER A 325 -15.64 -23.09 -15.32
C SER A 325 -14.38 -22.60 -14.61
N ILE A 326 -13.40 -22.14 -15.39
CA ILE A 326 -12.18 -21.50 -14.89
C ILE A 326 -12.27 -20.01 -15.22
N CYS A 327 -12.09 -19.19 -14.19
CA CYS A 327 -11.89 -17.76 -14.33
C CYS A 327 -10.38 -17.49 -14.35
N MET A 328 -9.92 -16.52 -15.13
CA MET A 328 -8.51 -16.12 -15.09
C MET A 328 -8.38 -14.64 -15.37
N LYS A 329 -7.56 -13.98 -14.55
CA LYS A 329 -7.22 -12.56 -14.68
C LYS A 329 -5.77 -12.34 -14.32
N ALA A 330 -5.16 -11.38 -15.00
CA ALA A 330 -3.87 -10.81 -14.63
C ALA A 330 -3.96 -9.28 -14.69
N GLU A 331 -3.27 -8.62 -13.77
CA GLU A 331 -3.17 -7.17 -13.64
C GLU A 331 -1.71 -6.75 -13.41
N THR A 332 -1.45 -5.44 -13.47
CA THR A 332 -0.14 -4.88 -13.12
C THR A 332 -0.26 -3.80 -12.06
N HIS A 333 0.74 -3.68 -11.19
CA HIS A 333 0.78 -2.64 -10.16
C HIS A 333 2.11 -1.87 -10.11
N ASN A 334 2.63 -1.54 -11.30
CA ASN A 334 3.99 -1.05 -11.53
C ASN A 334 4.34 0.26 -10.81
N SER A 335 3.58 1.34 -11.06
CA SER A 335 3.93 2.68 -10.53
C SER A 335 3.84 2.74 -9.01
N PRO A 336 2.79 2.19 -8.36
CA PRO A 336 2.75 2.22 -6.90
C PRO A 336 3.79 1.29 -6.28
N SER A 337 4.13 0.15 -6.90
CA SER A 337 5.24 -0.68 -6.44
C SER A 337 6.62 -0.05 -6.60
N ALA A 338 6.76 1.01 -7.41
CA ALA A 338 7.99 1.81 -7.43
C ALA A 338 8.07 2.75 -6.21
N LEU A 339 6.93 3.28 -5.75
CA LEU A 339 6.83 4.27 -4.67
C LEU A 339 6.68 3.64 -3.27
N ASP A 340 5.92 2.57 -3.17
CA ASP A 340 5.76 1.74 -1.99
C ASP A 340 5.77 0.27 -2.43
N PRO A 341 6.95 -0.35 -2.54
CA PRO A 341 7.09 -1.71 -3.06
C PRO A 341 6.21 -2.75 -2.36
N TYR A 342 6.08 -2.65 -1.03
CA TYR A 342 5.24 -3.56 -0.25
C TYR A 342 3.75 -3.27 -0.47
N GLY A 343 3.31 -2.05 -0.19
CA GLY A 343 1.91 -1.69 -0.27
C GLY A 343 1.35 -1.82 -1.68
N GLY A 344 2.09 -1.34 -2.69
CA GLY A 344 1.69 -1.43 -4.09
C GLY A 344 1.57 -2.88 -4.58
N ALA A 345 2.50 -3.76 -4.21
CA ALA A 345 2.42 -5.15 -4.63
C ALA A 345 1.30 -5.93 -3.92
N MET A 346 1.12 -5.66 -2.62
CA MET A 346 0.03 -6.22 -1.84
C MET A 346 -1.33 -5.83 -2.42
N THR A 347 -1.53 -4.56 -2.78
CA THR A 347 -2.78 -4.10 -3.41
C THR A 347 -2.98 -4.68 -4.80
N GLY A 348 -1.89 -4.95 -5.53
CA GLY A 348 -1.93 -5.67 -6.81
C GLY A 348 -2.50 -7.08 -6.68
N ILE A 349 -1.92 -7.93 -5.81
CA ILE A 349 -2.38 -9.32 -5.68
C ILE A 349 -3.79 -9.42 -5.11
N VAL A 350 -4.12 -8.63 -4.10
CA VAL A 350 -5.48 -8.64 -3.52
C VAL A 350 -6.49 -7.96 -4.44
N GLY A 351 -6.04 -7.10 -5.36
CA GLY A 351 -6.84 -6.51 -6.44
C GLY A 351 -7.33 -7.58 -7.40
N VAL A 352 -6.40 -8.32 -8.00
CA VAL A 352 -6.75 -9.40 -8.93
C VAL A 352 -7.54 -10.55 -8.27
N ASN A 353 -7.32 -10.83 -6.99
CA ASN A 353 -8.19 -11.74 -6.23
C ASN A 353 -9.66 -11.27 -6.22
N ARG A 354 -9.90 -9.95 -6.09
CA ARG A 354 -11.25 -9.37 -6.10
C ARG A 354 -11.89 -9.41 -7.48
N ASP A 355 -11.12 -9.31 -8.56
CA ASP A 355 -11.66 -9.45 -9.92
C ASP A 355 -12.28 -10.83 -10.15
N ILE A 356 -11.60 -11.88 -9.66
CA ILE A 356 -12.15 -13.24 -9.71
C ILE A 356 -13.39 -13.36 -8.82
N LEU A 357 -13.35 -12.85 -7.58
CA LEU A 357 -14.53 -12.81 -6.70
C LEU A 357 -15.71 -12.07 -7.33
N GLY A 358 -15.46 -11.02 -8.11
CA GLY A 358 -16.45 -10.20 -8.79
C GLY A 358 -16.84 -10.68 -10.19
N THR A 359 -16.40 -11.86 -10.62
CA THR A 359 -16.77 -12.42 -11.93
C THR A 359 -18.16 -13.06 -11.88
N GLY A 360 -19.03 -12.70 -12.82
CA GLY A 360 -20.40 -13.21 -12.88
C GLY A 360 -21.21 -12.90 -11.61
N LEU A 361 -21.72 -13.96 -10.96
CA LEU A 361 -22.40 -13.87 -9.66
C LEU A 361 -21.47 -14.22 -8.48
N GLY A 362 -20.19 -14.43 -8.77
CA GLY A 362 -19.17 -14.86 -7.82
C GLY A 362 -18.40 -16.08 -8.33
N ALA A 363 -17.07 -15.99 -8.30
CA ALA A 363 -16.17 -17.12 -8.46
C ALA A 363 -15.23 -17.24 -7.26
N ARG A 364 -14.67 -18.43 -7.04
CA ARG A 364 -13.75 -18.69 -5.93
C ARG A 364 -12.32 -18.69 -6.44
N PRO A 365 -11.46 -17.74 -6.02
CA PRO A 365 -10.03 -17.83 -6.26
C PRO A 365 -9.45 -19.12 -5.70
N ILE A 366 -8.65 -19.82 -6.49
CA ILE A 366 -8.01 -21.08 -6.11
C ILE A 366 -6.50 -21.02 -6.20
N ALA A 367 -5.93 -20.12 -7.01
CA ALA A 367 -4.50 -20.01 -7.18
C ALA A 367 -4.07 -18.63 -7.68
N ASN A 368 -2.89 -18.21 -7.26
CA ASN A 368 -2.21 -17.00 -7.70
C ASN A 368 -0.99 -17.32 -8.57
N THR A 369 -0.63 -16.37 -9.42
CA THR A 369 0.59 -16.37 -10.21
C THR A 369 1.19 -14.96 -10.22
N ASP A 370 2.50 -14.87 -10.42
CA ASP A 370 3.18 -13.57 -10.55
C ASP A 370 4.25 -13.54 -11.63
N VAL A 371 4.50 -12.36 -12.18
CA VAL A 371 5.70 -12.12 -12.98
C VAL A 371 6.29 -10.80 -12.54
N PHE A 372 7.56 -10.81 -12.15
CA PHE A 372 8.24 -9.62 -11.71
C PHE A 372 9.43 -9.28 -12.60
N CYS A 373 9.57 -8.00 -12.94
CA CYS A 373 10.73 -7.47 -13.64
C CYS A 373 11.37 -6.36 -12.80
N PHE A 374 12.64 -6.51 -12.45
CA PHE A 374 13.39 -5.57 -11.61
C PHE A 374 14.73 -5.19 -12.23
N GLY A 375 15.30 -4.08 -11.75
CA GLY A 375 16.74 -3.83 -11.93
C GLY A 375 17.57 -4.91 -11.22
N PRO A 376 18.86 -5.08 -11.59
CA PRO A 376 19.74 -6.04 -10.93
C PRO A 376 19.80 -5.80 -9.41
N PRO A 377 19.65 -6.84 -8.56
CA PRO A 377 19.62 -6.67 -7.11
C PRO A 377 20.98 -6.30 -6.51
N ASP A 378 22.06 -6.46 -7.25
CA ASP A 378 23.45 -6.11 -6.94
C ASP A 378 23.90 -4.82 -7.65
N TRP A 379 22.96 -3.95 -7.99
CA TRP A 379 23.22 -2.70 -8.71
C TRP A 379 24.26 -1.81 -8.00
N GLY A 380 25.41 -1.61 -8.64
CA GLY A 380 26.49 -0.76 -8.12
C GLY A 380 26.54 0.65 -8.71
N GLY A 381 25.60 1.02 -9.59
CA GLY A 381 25.58 2.32 -10.27
C GLY A 381 24.86 3.42 -9.48
N ASP A 382 25.00 4.66 -9.93
CA ASP A 382 24.31 5.79 -9.33
C ASP A 382 22.79 5.70 -9.53
N LEU A 383 22.04 6.01 -8.47
CA LEU A 383 20.57 6.09 -8.51
C LEU A 383 20.12 7.50 -8.14
N PRO A 384 19.12 8.07 -8.85
CA PRO A 384 18.43 9.26 -8.39
C PRO A 384 17.90 9.07 -6.96
N SER A 385 17.96 10.11 -6.14
CA SER A 385 17.50 10.06 -4.74
C SER A 385 16.01 9.73 -4.57
N THR A 386 15.24 9.84 -5.65
CA THR A 386 13.82 9.49 -5.71
C THR A 386 13.56 8.01 -5.95
N LEU A 387 14.58 7.23 -6.33
CA LEU A 387 14.45 5.80 -6.60
C LEU A 387 15.02 4.97 -5.44
N PHE A 388 14.35 3.85 -5.17
CA PHE A 388 14.90 2.85 -4.26
C PHE A 388 15.91 1.96 -4.99
N HIS A 389 16.87 1.45 -4.23
CA HIS A 389 17.74 0.39 -4.72
C HIS A 389 16.91 -0.82 -5.20
N PRO A 390 17.25 -1.46 -6.34
CA PRO A 390 16.44 -2.56 -6.89
C PRO A 390 16.24 -3.72 -5.91
N SER A 391 17.21 -4.00 -5.04
CA SER A 391 17.06 -5.01 -3.98
C SER A 391 15.93 -4.68 -3.00
N ARG A 392 15.75 -3.40 -2.65
CA ARG A 392 14.65 -2.93 -1.78
C ARG A 392 13.31 -3.09 -2.48
N VAL A 393 13.23 -2.77 -3.77
CA VAL A 393 12.02 -2.94 -4.58
C VAL A 393 11.64 -4.41 -4.67
N LEU A 394 12.59 -5.29 -5.06
CA LEU A 394 12.42 -6.74 -5.13
C LEU A 394 11.86 -7.32 -3.82
N ARG A 395 12.51 -7.03 -2.69
CA ARG A 395 12.09 -7.57 -1.39
C ARG A 395 10.71 -7.07 -0.98
N GLY A 396 10.44 -5.78 -1.17
CA GLY A 396 9.14 -5.21 -0.82
C GLY A 396 8.02 -5.79 -1.68
N VAL A 397 8.21 -5.88 -3.00
CA VAL A 397 7.22 -6.49 -3.91
C VAL A 397 6.97 -7.94 -3.57
N HIS A 398 8.03 -8.75 -3.44
CA HIS A 398 7.90 -10.16 -3.07
C HIS A 398 7.20 -10.34 -1.72
N ALA A 399 7.55 -9.53 -0.71
CA ALA A 399 6.88 -9.57 0.58
C ALA A 399 5.39 -9.18 0.48
N GLY A 400 5.06 -8.13 -0.28
CA GLY A 400 3.69 -7.65 -0.46
C GLY A 400 2.79 -8.68 -1.14
N VAL A 401 3.23 -9.27 -2.25
CA VAL A 401 2.48 -10.34 -2.94
C VAL A 401 2.31 -11.56 -2.03
N ARG A 402 3.39 -11.99 -1.37
CA ARG A 402 3.36 -13.16 -0.47
C ARG A 402 2.38 -12.95 0.70
N VAL A 403 2.42 -11.78 1.35
CA VAL A 403 1.50 -11.48 2.46
C VAL A 403 0.07 -11.45 1.97
N GLY A 404 -0.22 -10.73 0.88
CA GLY A 404 -1.56 -10.67 0.31
C GLY A 404 -2.13 -12.04 -0.07
N GLY A 405 -1.33 -12.91 -0.68
CA GLY A 405 -1.73 -14.29 -0.98
C GLY A 405 -1.93 -15.16 0.25
N ASN A 406 -0.96 -15.15 1.19
CA ASN A 406 -1.01 -15.97 2.40
C ASN A 406 -2.18 -15.60 3.31
N GLU A 407 -2.39 -14.31 3.57
CA GLU A 407 -3.48 -13.84 4.44
C GLU A 407 -4.85 -14.04 3.80
N SER A 408 -4.94 -14.02 2.47
CA SER A 408 -6.16 -14.38 1.74
C SER A 408 -6.40 -15.90 1.68
N GLY A 409 -5.41 -16.72 2.04
CA GLY A 409 -5.49 -18.19 1.93
C GLY A 409 -5.43 -18.71 0.49
N ILE A 410 -4.86 -17.94 -0.45
CA ILE A 410 -4.78 -18.31 -1.87
C ILE A 410 -3.31 -18.57 -2.23
N PRO A 411 -2.94 -19.81 -2.59
CA PRO A 411 -1.55 -20.17 -2.83
C PRO A 411 -1.03 -19.56 -4.12
N THR A 412 0.21 -19.06 -4.11
CA THR A 412 0.91 -18.67 -5.34
C THR A 412 1.62 -19.89 -5.90
N ILE A 413 1.19 -20.38 -7.07
CA ILE A 413 1.60 -21.69 -7.61
C ILE A 413 2.58 -21.61 -8.78
N ASN A 414 2.73 -20.42 -9.39
CA ASN A 414 3.58 -20.22 -10.54
C ASN A 414 4.09 -18.78 -10.57
N GLY A 415 5.24 -18.57 -11.22
CA GLY A 415 5.68 -17.22 -11.54
C GLY A 415 7.03 -17.14 -12.22
N SER A 416 7.52 -15.92 -12.40
CA SER A 416 8.82 -15.66 -13.02
C SER A 416 9.43 -14.35 -12.49
N ILE A 417 10.76 -14.31 -12.43
CA ILE A 417 11.50 -13.10 -12.08
C ILE A 417 12.53 -12.83 -13.18
N VAL A 418 12.53 -11.61 -13.69
CA VAL A 418 13.46 -11.12 -14.72
C VAL A 418 14.25 -9.93 -14.16
N PHE A 419 15.56 -9.95 -14.38
CA PHE A 419 16.44 -8.85 -14.01
C PHE A 419 17.02 -8.19 -15.26
N ASP A 420 16.83 -6.88 -15.39
CA ASP A 420 17.36 -6.08 -16.50
C ASP A 420 17.46 -4.61 -16.07
N GLU A 421 18.53 -3.92 -16.49
CA GLU A 421 18.79 -2.52 -16.14
C GLU A 421 17.65 -1.57 -16.58
N ARG A 422 16.90 -1.94 -17.63
CA ARG A 422 15.74 -1.17 -18.12
C ARG A 422 14.62 -1.03 -17.08
N TYR A 423 14.59 -1.88 -16.05
CA TYR A 423 13.59 -1.85 -14.99
C TYR A 423 14.03 -1.06 -13.73
N ILE A 424 15.20 -0.43 -13.74
CA ILE A 424 15.69 0.38 -12.60
C ILE A 424 14.74 1.55 -12.30
N GLY A 425 14.26 2.24 -13.33
CA GLY A 425 13.37 3.39 -13.17
C GLY A 425 11.95 3.02 -12.74
N LYS A 426 11.47 1.84 -13.17
CA LYS A 426 10.11 1.36 -12.89
C LYS A 426 10.06 -0.17 -13.00
N PRO A 427 9.71 -0.90 -11.93
CA PRO A 427 9.54 -2.34 -12.00
C PRO A 427 8.28 -2.70 -12.78
N LEU A 428 8.23 -3.93 -13.28
CA LEU A 428 6.97 -4.53 -13.72
C LEU A 428 6.53 -5.55 -12.68
N VAL A 429 5.31 -5.41 -12.18
CA VAL A 429 4.73 -6.26 -11.14
C VAL A 429 3.41 -6.77 -11.66
N TYR A 430 3.43 -7.95 -12.25
CA TYR A 430 2.24 -8.65 -12.72
C TYR A 430 1.73 -9.58 -11.62
N CYS A 431 0.44 -9.49 -11.33
CA CYS A 431 -0.27 -10.38 -10.42
C CYS A 431 -1.42 -11.03 -11.17
N GLY A 432 -1.58 -12.34 -11.04
CA GLY A 432 -2.69 -13.06 -11.64
C GLY A 432 -3.36 -14.01 -10.66
N THR A 433 -4.64 -14.27 -10.91
CA THR A 433 -5.46 -15.18 -10.12
C THR A 433 -6.32 -16.03 -11.04
N VAL A 434 -6.48 -17.29 -10.63
CA VAL A 434 -7.40 -18.28 -11.20
C VAL A 434 -8.52 -18.53 -10.20
#